data_AF-A0A6A4YYU0-F1
#
_entry.id   AF-A0A6A4YYU0-F1
#
_cell.length_a   1.000
_cell.length_b   1.000
_cell.length_c   1.000
_cell.angle_alpha   90.00
_cell.angle_beta   90.00
_cell.angle_gamma   90.00
#
_symmetry.space_group_name_H-M   'P 1'
#
loop_
_entity.id
_entity.type
_entity.pdbx_description
1 polymer ?
#
loop_
_entity_poly.entity_id
_entity_poly.type
_entity_poly.pdbx_seq_one_letter_code
_entity_poly.pdbx_strand_id
1 'polypeptide(L)'
;AAEADATSDQVQQISDAVDNGSSVSAVVDAAGLTDDQAAQVVDAATDAADDIADPADVAAAAAIDSGATTSQAIDIASDVDAGTSAAAAAADAGLPTDAVAEVVSQVADSSENVADPADVAADAALDNGATPAQASDVAAAVDSGSSASAAAADAGLDASVVADVVDQVADSSDNVADSADVAADAAAEAGASPDQVSQVAAAVDSGATPTDAAADAGLSADAVATVDDSVDASNDNSADSADVAADAAADAGASDDQVAQVASAVDDGASPSDAASDAGLSDAVAAQVDQTVD
;
A
#
# COMPACT_ATOMS: atom_id res chain seq x y z
N ALA A 1 16.21 9.46 -19.00
CA ALA A 1 16.10 9.30 -20.48
C ALA A 1 17.31 9.82 -21.30
N ALA A 2 17.66 11.12 -21.23
CA ALA A 2 18.80 11.65 -22.02
C ALA A 2 20.17 11.11 -21.59
N GLU A 3 20.30 10.64 -20.35
CA GLU A 3 21.51 10.02 -19.81
C GLU A 3 21.67 8.55 -20.22
N ALA A 4 20.56 7.89 -20.61
CA ALA A 4 20.50 6.49 -21.05
C ALA A 4 20.76 6.29 -22.55
N ASP A 5 21.30 7.30 -23.25
CA ASP A 5 21.53 7.28 -24.72
C ASP A 5 20.26 6.97 -25.55
N ALA A 6 19.07 7.26 -24.99
CA ALA A 6 17.79 7.11 -25.66
C ALA A 6 17.65 8.12 -26.81
N THR A 7 16.97 7.74 -27.89
CA THR A 7 16.71 8.66 -29.00
C THR A 7 15.74 9.76 -28.59
N SER A 8 15.81 10.93 -29.25
CA SER A 8 14.91 12.05 -28.93
C SER A 8 13.43 11.72 -29.09
N ASP A 9 13.07 10.81 -30.00
CA ASP A 9 11.69 10.35 -30.18
C ASP A 9 11.26 9.49 -28.97
N GLN A 10 12.15 8.63 -28.44
CA GLN A 10 11.89 7.84 -27.24
C GLN A 10 11.79 8.70 -25.98
N VAL A 11 12.65 9.70 -25.84
CA VAL A 11 12.59 10.65 -24.71
C VAL A 11 11.27 11.42 -24.72
N GLN A 12 10.82 11.87 -25.90
CA GLN A 12 9.55 12.57 -26.04
C GLN A 12 8.37 11.66 -25.70
N GLN A 13 8.40 10.39 -26.14
CA GLN A 13 7.35 9.43 -25.86
C GLN A 13 7.24 9.10 -24.37
N ILE A 14 8.36 8.94 -23.67
CA ILE A 14 8.39 8.75 -22.21
C ILE A 14 7.84 9.99 -21.51
N SER A 15 8.34 11.19 -21.87
CA SER A 15 7.90 12.44 -21.25
C SER A 15 6.40 12.69 -21.42
N ASP A 16 5.85 12.45 -22.62
CA ASP A 16 4.45 12.67 -22.92
C ASP A 16 3.53 11.69 -22.15
N ALA A 17 4.00 10.50 -21.78
CA ALA A 17 3.21 9.53 -21.02
C ALA A 17 3.27 9.79 -19.52
N VAL A 18 4.45 10.12 -18.99
CA VAL A 18 4.62 10.53 -17.58
C VAL A 18 3.81 11.80 -17.31
N ASP A 19 3.80 12.77 -18.23
CA ASP A 19 2.95 13.97 -18.13
C ASP A 19 1.45 13.64 -18.14
N ASN A 20 1.05 12.45 -18.60
CA ASN A 20 -0.32 11.95 -18.56
C ASN A 20 -0.58 10.96 -17.40
N GLY A 21 0.35 10.87 -16.44
CA GLY A 21 0.19 10.07 -15.22
C GLY A 21 0.60 8.60 -15.33
N SER A 22 1.31 8.19 -16.39
CA SER A 22 1.88 6.83 -16.44
C SER A 22 3.19 6.73 -15.66
N SER A 23 3.39 5.63 -14.92
CA SER A 23 4.67 5.28 -14.29
C SER A 23 5.78 5.14 -15.34
N VAL A 24 7.01 5.50 -14.98
CA VAL A 24 8.15 5.53 -15.91
C VAL A 24 8.45 4.14 -16.44
N SER A 25 8.42 3.15 -15.56
CA SER A 25 8.58 1.72 -15.85
C SER A 25 7.60 1.21 -16.92
N ALA A 26 6.31 1.56 -16.83
CA ALA A 26 5.31 1.19 -17.83
C ALA A 26 5.59 1.77 -19.22
N VAL A 27 6.16 2.99 -19.30
CA VAL A 27 6.42 3.64 -20.60
C VAL A 27 7.71 3.20 -21.27
N VAL A 28 8.70 2.78 -20.48
CA VAL A 28 10.02 2.38 -20.96
C VAL A 28 9.94 1.22 -21.96
N ASP A 29 9.01 0.29 -21.73
CA ASP A 29 8.71 -0.82 -22.63
C ASP A 29 8.04 -0.37 -23.93
N ALA A 30 7.09 0.56 -23.84
CA ALA A 30 6.40 1.13 -24.99
C ALA A 30 7.34 1.97 -25.89
N ALA A 31 8.45 2.46 -25.35
CA ALA A 31 9.48 3.22 -26.06
C ALA A 31 10.52 2.33 -26.77
N GLY A 32 10.52 1.01 -26.55
CA GLY A 32 11.44 0.08 -27.20
C GLY A 32 12.92 0.33 -26.86
N LEU A 33 13.19 0.69 -25.61
CA LEU A 33 14.55 0.82 -25.06
C LEU A 33 15.22 -0.56 -24.95
N THR A 34 16.56 -0.59 -24.89
CA THR A 34 17.27 -1.82 -24.50
C THR A 34 17.30 -1.97 -22.99
N ASP A 35 17.48 -3.18 -22.49
CA ASP A 35 17.52 -3.53 -21.06
C ASP A 35 18.39 -2.57 -20.22
N ASP A 36 19.62 -2.30 -20.66
CA ASP A 36 20.55 -1.39 -19.97
C ASP A 36 20.08 0.07 -19.97
N GLN A 37 19.35 0.48 -21.01
CA GLN A 37 18.82 1.84 -21.14
C GLN A 37 17.56 2.01 -20.32
N ALA A 38 16.69 0.99 -20.33
CA ALA A 38 15.49 0.93 -19.51
C ALA A 38 15.84 1.10 -18.03
N ALA A 39 16.80 0.30 -17.53
CA ALA A 39 17.30 0.42 -16.16
C ALA A 39 17.78 1.84 -15.83
N GLN A 40 18.65 2.42 -16.65
CA GLN A 40 19.14 3.79 -16.42
C GLN A 40 18.05 4.87 -16.49
N VAL A 41 16.94 4.63 -17.18
CA VAL A 41 15.82 5.58 -17.20
C VAL A 41 14.98 5.47 -15.94
N VAL A 42 14.72 4.25 -15.48
CA VAL A 42 13.99 3.98 -14.23
C VAL A 42 14.79 4.52 -13.05
N ASP A 43 16.06 4.13 -12.89
CA ASP A 43 16.93 4.60 -11.80
C ASP A 43 17.00 6.14 -11.76
N ALA A 44 17.21 6.78 -12.91
CA ALA A 44 17.31 8.24 -12.97
C ALA A 44 15.97 8.95 -12.73
N ALA A 45 14.83 8.28 -12.94
CA ALA A 45 13.52 8.81 -12.61
C ALA A 45 13.25 8.72 -11.12
N THR A 46 13.53 7.57 -10.51
CA THR A 46 13.42 7.33 -9.07
C THR A 46 14.35 8.28 -8.29
N ASP A 47 15.62 8.39 -8.68
CA ASP A 47 16.59 9.32 -8.08
C ASP A 47 16.18 10.80 -8.18
N ALA A 48 15.46 11.16 -9.25
CA ALA A 48 14.99 12.53 -9.45
C ALA A 48 13.70 12.84 -8.67
N ALA A 49 12.97 11.80 -8.24
CA ALA A 49 11.67 11.91 -7.61
C ALA A 49 11.73 12.02 -6.07
N ASP A 50 12.85 11.67 -5.42
CA ASP A 50 13.18 11.90 -3.97
C ASP A 50 11.95 11.76 -3.03
N ASP A 51 11.78 10.60 -2.39
CA ASP A 51 10.72 10.25 -1.41
C ASP A 51 9.24 10.46 -1.88
N ILE A 52 8.99 10.79 -3.16
CA ILE A 52 7.64 10.91 -3.77
C ILE A 52 7.57 10.13 -5.09
N ALA A 53 8.41 9.11 -5.22
CA ALA A 53 8.39 8.25 -6.40
C ALA A 53 7.17 7.33 -6.35
N ASP A 54 6.61 7.04 -7.52
CA ASP A 54 5.56 6.03 -7.67
C ASP A 54 6.07 4.67 -7.12
N PRO A 55 5.32 3.98 -6.24
CA PRO A 55 5.72 2.68 -5.69
C PRO A 55 6.14 1.65 -6.75
N ALA A 56 5.49 1.65 -7.91
CA ALA A 56 5.85 0.75 -9.01
C ALA A 56 7.25 1.05 -9.57
N ASP A 57 7.59 2.33 -9.71
CA ASP A 57 8.90 2.76 -10.22
C ASP A 57 10.00 2.48 -9.19
N VAL A 58 9.72 2.62 -7.90
CA VAL A 58 10.66 2.26 -6.82
C VAL A 58 10.87 0.76 -6.80
N ALA A 59 9.80 -0.03 -6.89
CA ALA A 59 9.89 -1.49 -6.90
C ALA A 59 10.74 -2.00 -8.06
N ALA A 60 10.56 -1.44 -9.26
CA ALA A 60 11.38 -1.78 -10.42
C ALA A 60 12.86 -1.40 -10.25
N ALA A 61 13.14 -0.19 -9.77
CA ALA A 61 14.51 0.26 -9.52
C ALA A 61 15.22 -0.64 -8.49
N ALA A 62 14.58 -0.90 -7.35
CA ALA A 62 15.10 -1.75 -6.30
C ALA A 62 15.34 -3.19 -6.78
N ALA A 63 14.46 -3.73 -7.63
CA ALA A 63 14.63 -5.04 -8.24
C ALA A 63 15.87 -5.08 -9.15
N ILE A 64 16.08 -4.06 -9.98
CA ILE A 64 17.26 -3.95 -10.86
C ILE A 64 18.55 -3.90 -10.05
N ASP A 65 18.59 -3.07 -9.01
CA ASP A 65 19.75 -2.96 -8.11
C ASP A 65 20.03 -4.28 -7.38
N SER A 66 18.97 -5.03 -7.09
CA SER A 66 19.05 -6.39 -6.54
C SER A 66 19.40 -7.48 -7.57
N GLY A 67 19.65 -7.09 -8.82
CA GLY A 67 20.14 -7.97 -9.89
C GLY A 67 19.04 -8.68 -10.69
N ALA A 68 17.79 -8.19 -10.65
CA ALA A 68 16.74 -8.63 -11.54
C ALA A 68 17.06 -8.28 -13.01
N THR A 69 16.47 -9.03 -13.93
CA THR A 69 16.46 -8.62 -15.34
C THR A 69 15.47 -7.48 -15.54
N THR A 70 15.67 -6.68 -16.59
CA THR A 70 14.73 -5.61 -16.96
C THR A 70 13.30 -6.12 -17.13
N SER A 71 13.12 -7.29 -17.78
CA SER A 71 11.79 -7.88 -17.92
C SER A 71 11.14 -8.19 -16.58
N GLN A 72 11.89 -8.72 -15.61
CA GLN A 72 11.36 -8.96 -14.26
C GLN A 72 11.00 -7.64 -13.57
N ALA A 73 11.85 -6.62 -13.67
CA ALA A 73 11.58 -5.32 -13.06
C ALA A 73 10.33 -4.65 -13.63
N ILE A 74 10.08 -4.79 -14.94
CA ILE A 74 8.87 -4.30 -15.59
C ILE A 74 7.64 -5.10 -15.15
N ASP A 75 7.75 -6.43 -15.10
CA ASP A 75 6.66 -7.27 -14.61
C ASP A 75 6.29 -6.86 -13.17
N ILE A 76 7.29 -6.62 -12.30
CA ILE A 76 7.08 -6.13 -10.92
C ILE A 76 6.36 -4.78 -10.91
N ALA A 77 6.87 -3.78 -11.63
CA ALA A 77 6.23 -2.47 -11.68
C ALA A 77 4.78 -2.55 -12.19
N SER A 78 4.54 -3.37 -13.22
CA SER A 78 3.19 -3.52 -13.77
C SER A 78 2.23 -4.19 -12.78
N ASP A 79 2.71 -5.13 -11.96
CA ASP A 79 1.90 -5.78 -10.94
C ASP A 79 1.63 -4.81 -9.78
N VAL A 80 2.63 -4.01 -9.38
CA VAL A 80 2.48 -2.97 -8.33
C VAL A 80 1.55 -1.85 -8.75
N ASP A 81 1.66 -1.35 -9.97
CA ASP A 81 0.75 -0.36 -10.56
C ASP A 81 -0.69 -0.90 -10.68
N ALA A 82 -0.84 -2.24 -10.74
CA ALA A 82 -2.13 -2.91 -10.71
C ALA A 82 -2.67 -3.16 -9.29
N GLY A 83 -1.96 -2.70 -8.25
CA GLY A 83 -2.35 -2.83 -6.84
C GLY A 83 -1.85 -4.11 -6.16
N THR A 84 -0.85 -4.80 -6.71
CA THR A 84 -0.18 -5.91 -6.01
C THR A 84 0.91 -5.35 -5.09
N SER A 85 1.07 -5.88 -3.88
CA SER A 85 2.20 -5.51 -3.03
C SER A 85 3.55 -5.75 -3.75
N ALA A 86 4.55 -4.94 -3.44
CA ALA A 86 5.89 -5.08 -4.00
C ALA A 86 6.53 -6.42 -3.60
N ALA A 87 6.23 -6.91 -2.39
CA ALA A 87 6.61 -8.23 -1.92
C ALA A 87 6.07 -9.34 -2.84
N ALA A 88 4.76 -9.36 -3.11
CA ALA A 88 4.13 -10.37 -3.93
C ALA A 88 4.59 -10.28 -5.39
N ALA A 89 4.65 -9.08 -5.95
CA ALA A 89 5.13 -8.83 -7.32
C ALA A 89 6.57 -9.34 -7.51
N ALA A 90 7.48 -9.01 -6.59
CA ALA A 90 8.87 -9.47 -6.64
C ALA A 90 9.00 -10.99 -6.47
N ALA A 91 8.20 -11.59 -5.59
CA ALA A 91 8.17 -13.04 -5.40
C ALA A 91 7.66 -13.77 -6.67
N ASP A 92 6.61 -13.26 -7.30
CA ASP A 92 6.02 -13.82 -8.52
C ASP A 92 6.94 -13.66 -9.74
N ALA A 93 7.69 -12.56 -9.82
CA ALA A 93 8.78 -12.39 -10.76
C ALA A 93 9.98 -13.33 -10.50
N GLY A 94 9.95 -14.09 -9.40
CA GLY A 94 10.90 -15.14 -9.08
C GLY A 94 12.22 -14.64 -8.48
N LEU A 95 12.20 -13.47 -7.83
CA LEU A 95 13.38 -12.94 -7.15
C LEU A 95 13.73 -13.78 -5.92
N PRO A 96 15.02 -13.85 -5.54
CA PRO A 96 15.40 -14.45 -4.27
C PRO A 96 14.88 -13.61 -3.09
N THR A 97 14.59 -14.24 -1.95
CA THR A 97 14.00 -13.57 -0.77
C THR A 97 14.80 -12.37 -0.27
N ASP A 98 16.13 -12.40 -0.39
CA ASP A 98 16.98 -11.28 0.01
C ASP A 98 16.78 -10.06 -0.90
N ALA A 99 16.48 -10.29 -2.19
CA ALA A 99 16.15 -9.22 -3.14
C ALA A 99 14.70 -8.74 -2.98
N VAL A 100 13.77 -9.64 -2.65
CA VAL A 100 12.39 -9.26 -2.29
C VAL A 100 12.39 -8.33 -1.08
N ALA A 101 13.15 -8.67 -0.02
CA ALA A 101 13.26 -7.84 1.17
C ALA A 101 13.83 -6.43 0.87
N GLU A 102 14.80 -6.33 -0.04
CA GLU A 102 15.34 -5.03 -0.46
C GLU A 102 14.31 -4.19 -1.22
N VAL A 103 13.55 -4.83 -2.12
CA VAL A 103 12.46 -4.16 -2.87
C VAL A 103 11.40 -3.63 -1.92
N VAL A 104 10.93 -4.47 -0.99
CA VAL A 104 9.93 -4.10 0.02
C VAL A 104 10.41 -2.92 0.84
N SER A 105 11.64 -2.97 1.35
CA SER A 105 12.18 -1.91 2.20
C SER A 105 12.29 -0.58 1.46
N GLN A 106 12.79 -0.60 0.22
CA GLN A 106 12.85 0.62 -0.58
C GLN A 106 11.45 1.16 -0.93
N VAL A 107 10.49 0.29 -1.25
CA VAL A 107 9.11 0.71 -1.55
C VAL A 107 8.47 1.31 -0.31
N ALA A 108 8.51 0.63 0.83
CA ALA A 108 7.95 1.13 2.09
C ALA A 108 8.57 2.49 2.49
N ASP A 109 9.91 2.61 2.44
CA ASP A 109 10.63 3.85 2.73
C ASP A 109 10.25 4.99 1.77
N SER A 110 10.04 4.68 0.49
CA SER A 110 9.70 5.69 -0.53
C SER A 110 8.23 6.10 -0.53
N SER A 111 7.36 5.32 0.12
CA SER A 111 5.90 5.39 0.03
C SER A 111 5.28 6.09 1.23
N GLU A 112 5.95 7.07 1.85
CA GLU A 112 5.48 7.85 3.01
C GLU A 112 4.13 8.60 2.80
N ASN A 113 3.37 8.35 1.72
CA ASN A 113 2.04 8.92 1.44
C ASN A 113 0.98 7.88 1.02
N VAL A 114 1.07 6.62 1.48
CA VAL A 114 0.13 5.47 1.37
C VAL A 114 0.84 4.26 0.73
N ALA A 115 1.41 3.41 1.57
CA ALA A 115 2.05 2.15 1.17
C ALA A 115 1.11 0.96 1.39
N ASP A 116 1.30 -0.11 0.61
CA ASP A 116 0.59 -1.37 0.81
C ASP A 116 0.88 -1.92 2.24
N PRO A 117 -0.14 -2.28 3.03
CA PRO A 117 0.03 -2.81 4.38
C PRO A 117 0.95 -4.03 4.48
N ALA A 118 0.99 -4.89 3.45
CA ALA A 118 1.87 -6.04 3.41
C ALA A 118 3.35 -5.64 3.31
N ASP A 119 3.64 -4.62 2.50
CA ASP A 119 5.00 -4.09 2.36
C ASP A 119 5.45 -3.37 3.64
N VAL A 120 4.58 -2.55 4.24
CA VAL A 120 4.86 -1.87 5.52
C VAL A 120 5.10 -2.89 6.64
N ALA A 121 4.25 -3.91 6.74
CA ALA A 121 4.39 -4.93 7.78
C ALA A 121 5.70 -5.73 7.63
N ALA A 122 6.09 -6.06 6.40
CA ALA A 122 7.32 -6.77 6.14
C ALA A 122 8.56 -5.91 6.38
N ASP A 123 8.55 -4.64 5.98
CA ASP A 123 9.63 -3.71 6.26
C ASP A 123 9.81 -3.48 7.77
N ALA A 124 8.72 -3.18 8.49
CA ALA A 124 8.72 -3.05 9.94
C ALA A 124 9.28 -4.29 10.66
N ALA A 125 9.00 -5.49 10.14
CA ALA A 125 9.58 -6.72 10.66
C ALA A 125 11.09 -6.81 10.39
N LEU A 126 11.57 -6.43 9.20
CA LEU A 126 12.99 -6.40 8.83
C LEU A 126 13.78 -5.44 9.71
N ASP A 127 13.25 -4.25 9.94
CA ASP A 127 13.85 -3.21 10.78
C ASP A 127 14.02 -3.68 12.23
N ASN A 128 13.11 -4.54 12.67
CA ASN A 128 13.16 -5.21 13.97
C ASN A 128 13.98 -6.51 13.98
N GLY A 129 14.71 -6.78 12.91
CA GLY A 129 15.67 -7.88 12.82
C GLY A 129 15.07 -9.23 12.46
N ALA A 130 13.86 -9.27 11.91
CA ALA A 130 13.34 -10.46 11.27
C ALA A 130 14.25 -10.91 10.12
N THR A 131 14.20 -12.20 9.78
CA THR A 131 14.89 -12.68 8.58
C THR A 131 14.08 -12.31 7.33
N PRO A 132 14.72 -12.19 6.15
CA PRO A 132 14.00 -11.98 4.87
C PRO A 132 12.90 -13.01 4.61
N ALA A 133 13.09 -14.26 5.05
CA ALA A 133 12.07 -15.29 4.95
C ALA A 133 10.86 -15.00 5.87
N GLN A 134 11.09 -14.55 7.10
CA GLN A 134 9.99 -14.18 8.01
C GLN A 134 9.24 -12.95 7.51
N ALA A 135 9.94 -11.92 7.06
CA ALA A 135 9.31 -10.73 6.47
C ALA A 135 8.47 -11.09 5.24
N SER A 136 8.99 -11.95 4.37
CA SER A 136 8.24 -12.46 3.21
C SER A 136 7.02 -13.30 3.62
N ASP A 137 7.11 -14.11 4.68
CA ASP A 137 5.97 -14.84 5.23
C ASP A 137 4.91 -13.88 5.81
N VAL A 138 5.33 -12.77 6.43
CA VAL A 138 4.43 -11.71 6.94
C VAL A 138 3.69 -11.03 5.79
N ALA A 139 4.41 -10.48 4.80
CA ALA A 139 3.78 -9.83 3.65
C ALA A 139 2.76 -10.74 2.97
N ALA A 140 3.16 -11.98 2.66
CA ALA A 140 2.27 -12.94 1.99
C ALA A 140 1.01 -13.28 2.82
N ALA A 141 1.10 -13.26 4.15
CA ALA A 141 -0.07 -13.46 5.00
C ALA A 141 -0.99 -12.24 5.01
N VAL A 142 -0.44 -11.02 5.05
CA VAL A 142 -1.21 -9.77 4.98
C VAL A 142 -1.90 -9.63 3.63
N ASP A 143 -1.19 -9.86 2.52
CA ASP A 143 -1.77 -9.92 1.16
C ASP A 143 -2.92 -10.92 1.03
N SER A 144 -2.87 -12.00 1.82
CA SER A 144 -3.92 -13.02 1.84
C SER A 144 -5.13 -12.65 2.72
N GLY A 145 -5.11 -11.44 3.31
CA GLY A 145 -6.15 -10.88 4.16
C GLY A 145 -5.98 -11.19 5.66
N SER A 146 -4.77 -11.46 6.14
CA SER A 146 -4.50 -11.52 7.59
C SER A 146 -4.19 -10.12 8.11
N SER A 147 -4.53 -9.83 9.37
CA SER A 147 -4.00 -8.65 10.06
C SER A 147 -2.46 -8.72 10.13
N ALA A 148 -1.81 -7.56 10.15
CA ALA A 148 -0.35 -7.45 10.27
C ALA A 148 0.14 -8.07 11.59
N SER A 149 -0.62 -7.86 12.67
CA SER A 149 -0.34 -8.47 13.97
C SER A 149 -0.40 -10.00 13.94
N ALA A 150 -1.44 -10.60 13.35
CA ALA A 150 -1.56 -12.05 13.23
C ALA A 150 -0.44 -12.62 12.34
N ALA A 151 -0.17 -11.98 11.20
CA ALA A 151 0.90 -12.36 10.29
C ALA A 151 2.27 -12.36 10.99
N ALA A 152 2.61 -11.29 11.71
CA ALA A 152 3.85 -11.18 12.48
C ALA A 152 3.96 -12.25 13.59
N ALA A 153 2.86 -12.50 14.32
CA ALA A 153 2.82 -13.53 15.35
C ALA A 153 3.01 -14.94 14.77
N ASP A 154 2.37 -15.26 13.64
CA ASP A 154 2.47 -16.55 12.95
C ASP A 154 3.86 -16.78 12.33
N ALA A 155 4.54 -15.71 11.90
CA ALA A 155 5.95 -15.72 11.51
C ALA A 155 6.91 -15.93 12.71
N GLY A 156 6.36 -16.01 13.93
CA GLY A 156 7.09 -16.29 15.16
C GLY A 156 7.89 -15.10 15.69
N LEU A 157 7.47 -13.88 15.36
CA LEU A 157 8.08 -12.66 15.89
C LEU A 157 7.65 -12.44 17.35
N ASP A 158 8.52 -11.80 18.14
CA ASP A 158 8.23 -11.50 19.54
C ASP A 158 7.21 -10.37 19.65
N ALA A 159 6.46 -10.30 20.77
CA ALA A 159 5.36 -9.35 20.95
C ALA A 159 5.74 -7.87 20.78
N SER A 160 6.99 -7.48 21.11
CA SER A 160 7.46 -6.12 20.86
C SER A 160 7.57 -5.81 19.37
N VAL A 161 8.02 -6.78 18.57
CA VAL A 161 8.10 -6.64 17.10
C VAL A 161 6.71 -6.61 16.50
N VAL A 162 5.78 -7.44 17.02
CA VAL A 162 4.37 -7.39 16.61
C VAL A 162 3.77 -6.01 16.87
N ALA A 163 4.03 -5.42 18.04
CA ALA A 163 3.56 -4.07 18.36
C ALA A 163 4.15 -3.01 17.41
N ASP A 164 5.45 -3.07 17.11
CA ASP A 164 6.10 -2.13 16.19
C ASP A 164 5.59 -2.29 14.74
N VAL A 165 5.24 -3.51 14.31
CA VAL A 165 4.62 -3.76 13.00
C VAL A 165 3.23 -3.15 12.92
N VAL A 166 2.42 -3.32 13.97
CA VAL A 166 1.08 -2.73 14.06
C VAL A 166 1.13 -1.21 14.02
N ASP A 167 2.00 -0.61 14.82
CA ASP A 167 2.20 0.85 14.91
C ASP A 167 2.50 1.44 13.52
N GLN A 168 3.45 0.83 12.78
CA GLN A 168 3.82 1.30 11.45
C GLN A 168 2.73 1.11 10.39
N VAL A 169 2.01 -0.02 10.40
CA VAL A 169 0.90 -0.25 9.47
C VAL A 169 -0.26 0.72 9.75
N ALA A 170 -0.55 0.98 11.02
CA ALA A 170 -1.57 1.96 11.43
C ALA A 170 -1.16 3.40 11.01
N ASP A 171 0.07 3.81 11.29
CA ASP A 171 0.61 5.11 10.90
C ASP A 171 0.60 5.32 9.38
N SER A 172 0.92 4.27 8.60
CA SER A 172 0.82 4.32 7.13
C SER A 172 -0.65 4.48 6.70
N SER A 173 -1.56 3.70 7.30
CA SER A 173 -2.99 3.74 7.02
C SER A 173 -3.62 5.11 7.31
N ASP A 174 -3.09 5.88 8.26
CA ASP A 174 -3.56 7.24 8.57
C ASP A 174 -3.36 8.23 7.39
N ASN A 175 -2.50 7.88 6.42
CA ASN A 175 -2.31 8.67 5.20
C ASN A 175 -3.32 8.33 4.10
N VAL A 176 -4.12 7.27 4.26
CA VAL A 176 -5.15 6.88 3.28
C VAL A 176 -6.19 7.99 3.17
N ALA A 177 -6.44 8.44 1.95
CA ALA A 177 -7.40 9.49 1.68
C ALA A 177 -8.83 9.02 2.01
N ASP A 178 -9.68 9.96 2.45
CA ASP A 178 -11.09 9.66 2.70
C ASP A 178 -11.76 9.11 1.43
N SER A 179 -12.53 8.03 1.58
CA SER A 179 -13.23 7.37 0.47
C SER A 179 -14.07 8.32 -0.39
N ALA A 180 -14.64 9.38 0.19
CA ALA A 180 -15.40 10.39 -0.56
C ALA A 180 -14.50 11.26 -1.44
N ASP A 181 -13.30 11.59 -0.97
CA ASP A 181 -12.30 12.36 -1.73
C ASP A 181 -11.73 11.50 -2.87
N VAL A 182 -11.40 10.23 -2.60
CA VAL A 182 -10.94 9.27 -3.63
C VAL A 182 -12.01 9.09 -4.71
N ALA A 183 -13.27 8.86 -4.31
CA ALA A 183 -14.37 8.71 -5.26
C ALA A 183 -14.60 9.96 -6.11
N ALA A 184 -14.42 11.15 -5.52
CA ALA A 184 -14.57 12.42 -6.21
C ALA A 184 -13.48 12.63 -7.26
N ASP A 185 -12.23 12.32 -6.91
CA ASP A 185 -11.08 12.47 -7.81
C ASP A 185 -11.18 11.48 -8.98
N ALA A 186 -11.42 10.19 -8.69
CA ALA A 186 -11.64 9.17 -9.71
C ALA A 186 -12.80 9.52 -10.68
N ALA A 187 -13.89 10.11 -10.16
CA ALA A 187 -14.98 10.60 -11.00
C ALA A 187 -14.52 11.74 -11.92
N ALA A 188 -13.69 12.66 -11.42
CA ALA A 188 -13.16 13.77 -12.19
C ALA A 188 -12.21 13.28 -13.31
N GLU A 189 -11.33 12.34 -13.00
CA GLU A 189 -10.43 11.70 -13.97
C GLU A 189 -11.20 10.94 -15.05
N ALA A 190 -12.28 10.26 -14.68
CA ALA A 190 -13.21 9.62 -15.61
C ALA A 190 -14.04 10.61 -16.45
N GLY A 191 -13.84 11.92 -16.27
CA GLY A 191 -14.44 12.99 -17.08
C GLY A 191 -15.82 13.44 -16.62
N ALA A 192 -16.19 13.18 -15.36
CA ALA A 192 -17.43 13.69 -14.79
C ALA A 192 -17.42 15.23 -14.72
N SER A 193 -18.62 15.83 -14.76
CA SER A 193 -18.74 17.28 -14.55
C SER A 193 -18.56 17.65 -13.08
N PRO A 194 -18.17 18.90 -12.74
CA PRO A 194 -18.01 19.33 -11.35
C PRO A 194 -19.24 19.12 -10.46
N ASP A 195 -20.44 19.25 -11.03
CA ASP A 195 -21.70 18.99 -10.33
C ASP A 195 -21.87 17.50 -10.00
N GLN A 196 -21.39 16.60 -10.88
CA GLN A 196 -21.43 15.15 -10.65
C GLN A 196 -20.38 14.73 -9.62
N VAL A 197 -19.15 15.23 -9.73
CA VAL A 197 -18.09 15.01 -8.73
C VAL A 197 -18.56 15.38 -7.33
N SER A 198 -19.16 16.57 -7.19
CA SER A 198 -19.69 17.03 -5.90
C SER A 198 -20.85 16.17 -5.38
N GLN A 199 -21.65 15.56 -6.28
CA GLN A 199 -22.74 14.66 -5.90
C GLN A 199 -22.20 13.31 -5.41
N VAL A 200 -21.17 12.77 -6.08
CA VAL A 200 -20.51 11.53 -5.67
C VAL A 200 -19.90 11.69 -4.28
N ALA A 201 -19.05 12.70 -4.08
CA ALA A 201 -18.40 12.96 -2.80
C ALA A 201 -19.42 13.05 -1.64
N ALA A 202 -20.47 13.87 -1.82
CA ALA A 202 -21.47 14.07 -0.78
C ALA A 202 -22.31 12.82 -0.48
N ALA A 203 -22.52 11.95 -1.47
CA ALA A 203 -23.24 10.70 -1.28
C ALA A 203 -22.39 9.68 -0.52
N VAL A 204 -21.10 9.55 -0.88
CA VAL A 204 -20.14 8.67 -0.17
C VAL A 204 -19.95 9.13 1.28
N ASP A 205 -19.75 10.43 1.52
CA ASP A 205 -19.68 11.03 2.87
C ASP A 205 -20.98 10.82 3.69
N SER A 206 -22.11 10.60 3.02
CA SER A 206 -23.38 10.25 3.65
C SER A 206 -23.59 8.74 3.85
N GLY A 207 -22.60 7.91 3.51
CA GLY A 207 -22.60 6.45 3.65
C GLY A 207 -23.17 5.68 2.45
N ALA A 208 -23.28 6.28 1.26
CA ALA A 208 -23.55 5.53 0.04
C ALA A 208 -22.28 4.80 -0.42
N THR A 209 -22.44 3.64 -1.07
CA THR A 209 -21.29 2.98 -1.71
C THR A 209 -20.78 3.82 -2.90
N PRO A 210 -19.49 3.77 -3.23
CA PRO A 210 -18.93 4.48 -4.38
C PRO A 210 -19.67 4.19 -5.68
N THR A 211 -19.95 2.91 -5.95
CA THR A 211 -20.77 2.46 -7.08
C THR A 211 -22.15 3.13 -7.13
N ASP A 212 -22.92 3.11 -6.03
CA ASP A 212 -24.28 3.67 -6.01
C ASP A 212 -24.23 5.19 -6.15
N ALA A 213 -23.28 5.85 -5.48
CA ALA A 213 -23.06 7.29 -5.56
C ALA A 213 -22.76 7.74 -7.00
N ALA A 214 -21.83 7.06 -7.68
CA ALA A 214 -21.46 7.34 -9.07
C ALA A 214 -22.63 7.10 -10.04
N ALA A 215 -23.36 5.99 -9.87
CA ALA A 215 -24.51 5.66 -10.70
C ALA A 215 -25.66 6.68 -10.54
N ASP A 216 -25.95 7.10 -9.30
CA ASP A 216 -27.00 8.08 -9.00
C ASP A 216 -26.62 9.49 -9.48
N ALA A 217 -25.32 9.83 -9.48
CA ALA A 217 -24.79 11.04 -10.12
C ALA A 217 -24.84 10.98 -11.67
N GLY A 218 -25.23 9.83 -12.24
CA GLY A 218 -25.46 9.66 -13.67
C GLY A 218 -24.17 9.50 -14.48
N LEU A 219 -23.10 8.96 -13.88
CA LEU A 219 -21.88 8.59 -14.59
C LEU A 219 -22.15 7.46 -15.60
N SER A 220 -21.24 7.30 -16.56
CA SER A 220 -21.24 6.12 -17.44
C SER A 220 -20.85 4.88 -16.65
N ALA A 221 -21.19 3.69 -17.15
CA ALA A 221 -20.80 2.44 -16.50
C ALA A 221 -19.28 2.30 -16.35
N ASP A 222 -18.51 2.74 -17.36
CA ASP A 222 -17.05 2.70 -17.30
C ASP A 222 -16.51 3.64 -16.20
N ALA A 223 -17.07 4.85 -16.07
CA ALA A 223 -16.67 5.80 -15.03
C ALA A 223 -17.10 5.35 -13.62
N VAL A 224 -18.23 4.63 -13.51
CA VAL A 224 -18.63 4.00 -12.24
C VAL A 224 -17.63 2.93 -11.84
N ALA A 225 -17.19 2.08 -12.78
CA ALA A 225 -16.17 1.08 -12.50
C ALA A 225 -14.84 1.72 -12.07
N THR A 226 -14.38 2.78 -12.75
CA THR A 226 -13.17 3.52 -12.32
C THR A 226 -13.29 4.05 -10.89
N VAL A 227 -14.43 4.63 -10.52
CA VAL A 227 -14.65 5.13 -9.14
C VAL A 227 -14.64 3.98 -8.13
N ASP A 228 -15.26 2.85 -8.45
CA ASP A 228 -15.29 1.66 -7.59
C ASP A 228 -13.88 1.10 -7.40
N ASP A 229 -13.18 0.83 -8.50
CA ASP A 229 -11.83 0.27 -8.50
C ASP A 229 -10.83 1.17 -7.75
N SER A 230 -10.91 2.51 -7.92
CA SER A 230 -10.02 3.44 -7.21
C SER A 230 -10.29 3.51 -5.71
N VAL A 231 -11.56 3.48 -5.29
CA VAL A 231 -11.88 3.50 -3.85
C VAL A 231 -11.54 2.16 -3.20
N ASP A 232 -11.80 1.04 -3.87
CA ASP A 232 -11.41 -0.28 -3.38
C ASP A 232 -9.88 -0.37 -3.23
N ALA A 233 -9.10 0.04 -4.24
CA ALA A 233 -7.64 0.07 -4.15
C ALA A 233 -7.12 0.98 -3.01
N SER A 234 -7.76 2.12 -2.78
CA SER A 234 -7.41 2.99 -1.64
C SER A 234 -7.75 2.35 -0.30
N ASN A 235 -8.89 1.66 -0.21
CA ASN A 235 -9.33 1.00 1.02
C ASN A 235 -8.49 -0.23 1.35
N ASP A 236 -7.97 -0.93 0.33
CA ASP A 236 -7.05 -2.06 0.51
C ASP A 236 -5.75 -1.62 1.20
N ASN A 237 -5.40 -0.33 1.16
CA ASN A 237 -4.27 0.23 1.89
C ASN A 237 -4.57 0.61 3.35
N SER A 238 -5.79 0.35 3.82
CA SER A 238 -6.16 0.63 5.21
C SER A 238 -5.76 -0.52 6.13
N ALA A 239 -5.33 -0.20 7.35
CA ALA A 239 -5.00 -1.19 8.36
C ALA A 239 -6.23 -2.02 8.76
N ASP A 240 -6.02 -3.31 9.09
CA ASP A 240 -7.11 -4.14 9.61
C ASP A 240 -7.61 -3.59 10.95
N SER A 241 -8.90 -3.73 11.22
CA SER A 241 -9.54 -3.36 12.48
C SER A 241 -8.85 -3.92 13.74
N ALA A 242 -8.25 -5.12 13.65
CA ALA A 242 -7.48 -5.71 14.74
C ALA A 242 -6.19 -4.94 15.00
N ASP A 243 -5.50 -4.50 13.94
CA ASP A 243 -4.30 -3.69 14.03
C ASP A 243 -4.63 -2.29 14.53
N VAL A 244 -5.68 -1.64 14.02
CA VAL A 244 -6.17 -0.33 14.51
C VAL A 244 -6.54 -0.39 16.00
N ALA A 245 -7.22 -1.46 16.44
CA ALA A 245 -7.58 -1.63 17.84
C ALA A 245 -6.35 -1.82 18.74
N ALA A 246 -5.38 -2.58 18.25
CA ALA A 246 -4.15 -2.88 18.97
C ALA A 246 -3.24 -1.64 19.06
N ASP A 247 -3.13 -0.87 17.98
CA ASP A 247 -2.46 0.42 17.94
C ASP A 247 -3.08 1.40 18.94
N ALA A 248 -4.40 1.60 18.90
CA ALA A 248 -5.10 2.47 19.84
C ALA A 248 -4.89 2.05 21.31
N ALA A 249 -4.70 0.74 21.58
CA ALA A 249 -4.35 0.25 22.91
C ALA A 249 -2.90 0.59 23.28
N ALA A 250 -1.95 0.44 22.36
CA ALA A 250 -0.55 0.82 22.53
C ALA A 250 -0.43 2.32 22.86
N ASP A 251 -1.15 3.14 22.10
CA ASP A 251 -1.22 4.60 22.21
C ASP A 251 -1.80 5.07 23.56
N ALA A 252 -2.70 4.26 24.12
CA ALA A 252 -3.24 4.41 25.46
C ALA A 252 -2.33 3.88 26.59
N GLY A 253 -1.15 3.36 26.24
CA GLY A 253 -0.12 2.88 27.16
C GLY A 253 -0.24 1.42 27.57
N ALA A 254 -0.89 0.58 26.77
CA ALA A 254 -0.83 -0.88 26.91
C ALA A 254 0.62 -1.38 26.76
N SER A 255 0.96 -2.51 27.38
CA SER A 255 2.22 -3.19 27.08
C SER A 255 2.12 -3.99 25.78
N ASP A 256 3.24 -4.32 25.15
CA ASP A 256 3.32 -5.13 23.92
C ASP A 256 2.53 -6.45 24.03
N ASP A 257 2.60 -7.13 25.19
CA ASP A 257 1.83 -8.35 25.46
C ASP A 257 0.31 -8.10 25.44
N GLN A 258 -0.14 -6.91 25.84
CA GLN A 258 -1.55 -6.52 25.84
C GLN A 258 -1.99 -6.09 24.44
N VAL A 259 -1.15 -5.37 23.70
CA VAL A 259 -1.37 -5.02 22.29
C VAL A 259 -1.62 -6.29 21.47
N ALA A 260 -0.72 -7.27 21.56
CA ALA A 260 -0.88 -8.56 20.87
C ALA A 260 -2.13 -9.34 21.31
N GLN A 261 -2.54 -9.23 22.58
CA GLN A 261 -3.79 -9.85 23.07
C GLN A 261 -5.04 -9.16 22.52
N VAL A 262 -5.02 -7.83 22.39
CA VAL A 262 -6.14 -7.07 21.81
C VAL A 262 -6.30 -7.44 20.34
N ALA A 263 -5.23 -7.37 19.55
CA ALA A 263 -5.25 -7.70 18.13
C ALA A 263 -5.81 -9.11 17.89
N SER A 264 -5.23 -10.12 18.56
CA SER A 264 -5.66 -11.51 18.44
C SER A 264 -7.12 -11.73 18.84
N ALA A 265 -7.63 -11.00 19.83
CA ALA A 265 -9.03 -11.14 20.24
C ALA A 265 -9.99 -10.50 19.23
N VAL A 266 -9.61 -9.38 18.61
CA VAL A 266 -10.41 -8.73 17.55
C VAL A 266 -10.42 -9.60 16.29
N ASP A 267 -9.29 -10.19 15.89
CA ASP A 267 -9.22 -11.17 14.80
C ASP A 267 -10.12 -12.40 15.06
N ASP A 268 -10.19 -12.84 16.31
CA ASP A 268 -11.10 -13.92 16.74
C ASP A 268 -12.59 -13.47 16.79
N GLY A 269 -12.88 -12.21 16.50
CA GLY A 269 -14.21 -11.64 16.37
C GLY A 269 -14.77 -11.00 17.65
N ALA A 270 -13.93 -10.67 18.63
CA ALA A 270 -14.33 -9.83 19.76
C ALA A 270 -14.52 -8.37 19.32
N SER A 271 -15.38 -7.61 20.00
CA SER A 271 -15.40 -6.16 19.80
C SER A 271 -14.12 -5.54 20.36
N PRO A 272 -13.63 -4.40 19.81
CA PRO A 272 -12.42 -3.75 20.29
C PRO A 272 -12.45 -3.43 21.80
N SER A 273 -13.60 -2.97 22.31
CA SER A 273 -13.83 -2.74 23.74
C SER A 273 -13.77 -4.00 24.62
N ASP A 274 -14.33 -5.13 24.17
CA ASP A 274 -14.28 -6.40 24.90
C ASP A 274 -12.85 -6.97 24.90
N ALA A 275 -12.17 -6.92 23.75
CA ALA A 275 -10.77 -7.31 23.60
C ALA A 275 -9.85 -6.53 24.55
N ALA A 276 -9.97 -5.19 24.57
CA ALA A 276 -9.22 -4.33 25.49
C ALA A 276 -9.49 -4.67 26.97
N SER A 277 -10.75 -4.93 27.32
CA SER A 277 -11.13 -5.29 28.69
C SER A 277 -10.57 -6.65 29.11
N ASP A 278 -10.59 -7.64 28.22
CA ASP A 278 -10.06 -8.98 28.45
C ASP A 278 -8.53 -8.99 28.54
N ALA A 279 -7.85 -8.10 27.80
CA ALA A 279 -6.42 -7.82 27.95
C ALA A 279 -6.08 -7.09 29.27
N GLY A 280 -7.09 -6.74 30.08
CA GLY A 280 -6.92 -6.12 31.39
C GLY A 280 -6.71 -4.60 31.37
N LEU A 281 -7.06 -3.94 30.25
CA LEU A 281 -7.05 -2.48 30.16
C LEU A 281 -8.23 -1.89 30.94
N SER A 282 -8.12 -0.60 31.27
CA SER A 282 -9.19 0.07 32.01
C SER A 282 -10.39 0.37 31.11
N ASP A 283 -11.59 0.48 31.69
CA ASP A 283 -12.81 0.86 30.96
C ASP A 283 -12.65 2.14 30.11
N ALA A 284 -11.82 3.08 30.58
CA ALA A 284 -11.55 4.33 29.84
C ALA A 284 -10.72 4.08 28.57
N VAL A 285 -9.76 3.15 28.64
CA VAL A 285 -8.93 2.75 27.50
C VAL A 285 -9.75 1.89 26.54
N ALA A 286 -10.52 0.93 27.05
CA ALA A 286 -11.41 0.12 26.22
C ALA A 286 -12.40 0.98 25.43
N ALA A 287 -12.95 2.04 26.03
CA ALA A 287 -13.83 2.98 25.34
C ALA A 287 -13.10 3.87 24.30
N GLN A 288 -11.80 4.12 24.49
CA GLN A 288 -10.99 4.86 23.51
C GLN A 288 -10.71 3.99 22.29
N VAL A 289 -10.26 2.75 22.51
CA VAL A 289 -10.03 1.75 21.46
C VAL A 289 -11.29 1.55 20.60
N ASP A 290 -12.46 1.41 21.23
CA ASP A 290 -13.75 1.28 20.53
C ASP A 290 -14.09 2.47 19.63
N GLN A 291 -13.70 3.70 20.04
CA GLN A 291 -13.96 4.92 19.28
C GLN A 291 -13.00 5.13 18.11
N THR A 292 -11.81 4.56 18.14
CA THR A 292 -10.84 4.68 17.05
C THR A 292 -11.19 3.76 15.88
N VAL A 293 -11.82 2.61 16.16
CA VAL A 293 -12.16 1.60 15.14
C VAL A 293 -13.53 1.84 14.48
N ASP A 294 -14.44 2.59 15.14
CA ASP A 294 -15.81 2.91 14.68
C ASP A 294 -15.89 4.10 13.71
#